data_AF-A0A523EYP7-F1
#
_entry.id   AF-A0A523EYP7-F1
#
_cell.length_a   1.000
_cell.length_b   1.000
_cell.length_c   1.000
_cell.angle_alpha   90.00
_cell.angle_beta   90.00
_cell.angle_gamma   90.00
#
_symmetry.space_group_name_H-M   'P 1'
#
loop_
_entity.id
_entity.type
_entity.pdbx_description
1 polymer ?
#
loop_
_entity_poly.entity_id
_entity_poly.type
_entity_poly.pdbx_seq_one_letter_code
_entity_poly.pdbx_strand_id
1 'polypeptide(L)'
;MDVCEVCGSDFDELSRDDVVPRVRATVTNAVDVVMSIEESQSYVQREPGRWPVVEYCAHVRGVLLTIRDGLVMGLVEHEPDFKSLYRDGHIDLGLYRSDTAAEIARPLESASSLFVPLFSAIEPVSLC
;
A
#
# COMPACT_ATOMS: atom_id res chain seq x y z
N MET A 1 -6.79 -16.15 14.26
CA MET A 1 -5.47 -16.81 14.42
C MET A 1 -4.44 -15.83 13.90
N ASP A 2 -4.19 -14.69 14.54
CA ASP A 2 -3.85 -13.54 13.68
C ASP A 2 -2.51 -12.87 13.95
N VAL A 3 -1.58 -13.57 14.60
CA VAL A 3 -0.14 -13.23 14.57
C VAL A 3 0.50 -13.87 13.35
N CYS A 4 0.95 -13.05 12.40
CA CYS A 4 1.67 -13.53 11.22
C CYS A 4 2.99 -14.19 11.62
N GLU A 5 3.19 -15.46 11.28
CA GLU A 5 4.43 -16.21 11.61
C GLU A 5 5.68 -15.67 10.89
N VAL A 6 5.50 -14.87 9.83
CA VAL A 6 6.59 -14.31 9.01
C VAL A 6 7.07 -12.96 9.53
N CYS A 7 6.15 -12.08 9.93
CA CYS A 7 6.49 -10.71 10.37
C CYS A 7 6.11 -10.41 11.84
N GLY A 8 5.53 -11.38 12.55
CA GLY A 8 5.11 -11.25 13.94
C GLY A 8 4.00 -10.23 14.17
N SER A 9 3.36 -9.73 13.10
CA SER A 9 2.30 -8.72 13.22
C SER A 9 1.02 -9.37 13.70
N ASP A 10 0.49 -8.85 14.81
CA ASP A 10 -0.86 -9.13 15.29
C ASP A 10 -1.81 -8.06 14.73
N PHE A 11 -2.78 -8.49 13.92
CA PHE A 11 -3.77 -7.59 13.34
C PHE A 11 -4.91 -7.25 14.30
N ASP A 12 -5.17 -8.10 15.30
CA ASP A 12 -6.22 -7.87 16.30
C ASP A 12 -5.80 -6.79 17.31
N GLU A 13 -4.49 -6.59 17.49
CA GLU A 13 -3.94 -5.52 18.33
C GLU A 13 -3.82 -4.16 17.62
N LEU A 14 -4.12 -4.08 16.32
CA LEU A 14 -3.99 -2.84 15.56
C LEU A 14 -5.15 -1.88 15.88
N SER A 15 -4.86 -0.79 16.59
CA SER A 15 -5.85 0.25 16.85
C SER A 15 -5.97 1.22 15.67
N ARG A 16 -7.08 1.96 15.62
CA ARG A 16 -7.26 3.05 14.65
C ARG A 16 -6.11 4.08 14.70
N ASP A 17 -5.68 4.41 15.92
CA ASP A 17 -4.66 5.42 16.17
C ASP A 17 -3.27 4.97 15.68
N ASP A 18 -3.07 3.66 15.51
CA ASP A 18 -1.82 3.10 14.96
C ASP A 18 -1.72 3.24 13.44
N VAL A 19 -2.84 3.32 12.72
CA VAL A 19 -2.87 3.21 11.25
C VAL A 19 -2.06 4.34 10.60
N VAL A 20 -2.32 5.59 10.99
CA VAL A 20 -1.66 6.75 10.36
C VAL A 20 -0.15 6.78 10.62
N PRO A 21 0.35 6.64 11.86
CA PRO A 21 1.78 6.54 12.13
C PRO A 21 2.45 5.39 11.37
N ARG A 22 1.82 4.20 11.34
CA ARG A 22 2.40 3.02 10.67
C ARG A 22 2.45 3.18 9.16
N VAL A 23 1.42 3.73 8.53
CA VAL A 23 1.40 3.98 7.07
C VAL A 23 2.48 4.99 6.70
N ARG A 24 2.60 6.10 7.44
CA ARG A 24 3.66 7.10 7.20
C ARG A 24 5.05 6.48 7.31
N ALA A 25 5.34 5.79 8.42
CA ALA A 25 6.64 5.16 8.64
C ALA A 25 6.96 4.12 7.55
N THR A 26 5.99 3.29 7.18
CA THR A 26 6.17 2.27 6.14
C THR A 26 6.47 2.89 4.79
N VAL A 27 5.74 3.94 4.40
CA VAL A 27 5.95 4.64 3.13
C VAL A 27 7.30 5.34 3.10
N THR A 28 7.67 6.06 4.16
CA THR A 28 9.00 6.68 4.27
C THR A 28 10.10 5.64 4.13
N ASN A 29 10.02 4.53 4.89
CA ASN A 29 11.02 3.47 4.81
C ASN A 29 11.07 2.83 3.40
N ALA A 30 9.92 2.61 2.76
CA ALA A 30 9.87 2.04 1.42
C ALA A 30 10.50 2.97 0.38
N VAL A 31 10.26 4.28 0.48
CA VAL A 31 10.88 5.29 -0.37
C VAL A 31 12.39 5.36 -0.16
N ASP A 32 12.85 5.35 1.09
CA ASP A 32 14.29 5.34 1.39
C ASP A 32 14.98 4.09 0.83
N VAL A 33 14.33 2.93 0.95
CA VAL A 33 14.85 1.67 0.38
C VAL A 33 14.87 1.74 -1.14
N VAL A 34 13.80 2.18 -1.80
CA VAL A 34 13.75 2.22 -3.27
C VAL A 34 14.70 3.27 -3.86
N MET A 35 14.98 4.36 -3.13
CA MET A 35 15.92 5.40 -3.58
C MET A 35 17.38 5.08 -3.29
N SER A 36 17.67 4.12 -2.40
CA SER A 36 19.04 3.74 -2.03
C SER A 36 19.61 2.57 -2.82
N ILE A 37 18.78 1.84 -3.57
CA ILE A 37 19.23 0.76 -4.46
C ILE A 37 19.71 1.31 -5.80
N GLU A 38 20.66 0.60 -6.41
CA GLU A 38 21.00 0.83 -7.82
C GLU A 38 19.84 0.40 -8.73
N GLU A 39 19.63 1.12 -9.84
CA GLU A 39 18.59 0.78 -10.81
C GLU A 39 18.76 -0.65 -11.37
N SER A 40 20.00 -1.12 -11.51
CA SER A 40 20.30 -2.50 -11.93
C SER A 40 19.75 -3.57 -10.96
N GLN A 41 19.47 -3.20 -9.72
CA GLN A 41 18.99 -4.05 -8.64
C GLN A 41 17.50 -3.85 -8.34
N SER A 42 16.83 -2.91 -9.01
CA SER A 42 15.47 -2.47 -8.67
C SER A 42 14.40 -3.54 -8.94
N TYR A 43 14.64 -4.39 -9.95
CA TYR A 43 13.79 -5.52 -10.34
C TYR A 43 14.36 -6.91 -10.01
N VAL A 44 15.45 -6.99 -9.24
CA VAL A 44 16.05 -8.27 -8.88
C VAL A 44 15.25 -8.92 -7.75
N GLN A 45 14.70 -10.11 -8.02
CA GLN A 45 14.17 -10.98 -6.97
C GLN A 45 15.33 -11.56 -6.15
N ARG A 46 15.50 -11.08 -4.92
CA ARG A 46 16.61 -11.49 -4.04
C ARG A 46 16.39 -12.85 -3.37
N GLU A 47 15.15 -13.21 -3.10
CA GLU A 47 14.77 -14.46 -2.45
C GLU A 47 13.56 -15.08 -3.15
N PRO A 48 13.51 -16.43 -3.29
CA PRO A 48 12.33 -17.11 -3.83
C PRO A 48 11.07 -16.74 -3.04
N GLY A 49 10.01 -16.37 -3.76
CA GLY A 49 8.73 -15.99 -3.16
C GLY A 49 8.66 -14.55 -2.65
N ARG A 50 9.75 -13.78 -2.70
CA ARG A 50 9.72 -12.31 -2.48
C ARG A 50 9.60 -11.56 -3.79
N TRP A 51 8.92 -10.43 -3.74
CA TRP A 51 8.79 -9.56 -4.90
C TRP A 51 10.02 -8.68 -5.06
N PRO A 52 10.37 -8.27 -6.29
CA PRO A 52 11.28 -7.17 -6.48
C PRO A 52 10.79 -5.91 -5.74
N VAL A 53 11.73 -5.08 -5.30
CA VAL A 53 11.42 -3.94 -4.42
C VAL A 53 10.56 -2.89 -5.11
N VAL A 54 10.81 -2.57 -6.38
CA VAL A 54 9.97 -1.64 -7.14
C VAL A 54 8.56 -2.20 -7.34
N GLU A 55 8.46 -3.49 -7.67
CA GLU A 55 7.19 -4.17 -7.84
C GLU A 55 6.36 -4.18 -6.54
N TYR A 56 7.01 -4.41 -5.39
CA TYR A 56 6.37 -4.31 -4.08
C TYR A 56 5.91 -2.88 -3.77
N CYS A 57 6.72 -1.86 -4.06
CA CYS A 57 6.33 -0.46 -3.85
C CYS A 57 5.16 -0.05 -4.76
N ALA A 58 5.16 -0.50 -6.01
CA ALA A 58 4.07 -0.31 -6.97
C ALA A 58 2.77 -0.96 -6.50
N HIS A 59 2.87 -2.13 -5.87
CA HIS A 59 1.75 -2.78 -5.22
C HIS A 59 1.22 -2.01 -4.02
N VAL A 60 2.09 -1.57 -3.10
CA VAL A 60 1.68 -0.77 -1.92
C VAL A 60 1.00 0.54 -2.34
N ARG A 61 1.52 1.22 -3.38
CA ARG A 61 0.83 2.37 -4.00
C ARG A 61 -0.59 2.00 -4.41
N GLY A 62 -0.76 0.89 -5.12
CA GLY A 62 -2.07 0.38 -5.54
C GLY A 62 -3.00 0.10 -4.36
N VAL A 63 -2.51 -0.58 -3.33
CA VAL A 63 -3.28 -0.85 -2.10
C VAL A 63 -3.80 0.44 -1.47
N LEU A 64 -2.93 1.44 -1.27
CA LEU A 64 -3.31 2.71 -0.64
C LEU A 64 -4.39 3.44 -1.45
N LEU A 65 -4.26 3.46 -2.78
CA LEU A 65 -5.25 4.08 -3.66
C LEU A 65 -6.58 3.33 -3.66
N THR A 66 -6.57 1.99 -3.76
CA THR A 66 -7.80 1.19 -3.72
C THR A 66 -8.53 1.32 -2.40
N ILE A 67 -7.83 1.30 -1.25
CA ILE A 67 -8.47 1.50 0.05
C ILE A 67 -9.03 2.92 0.13
N ARG A 68 -8.26 3.94 -0.27
CA ARG A 68 -8.72 5.33 -0.28
C ARG A 68 -10.01 5.48 -1.10
N ASP A 69 -10.04 4.93 -2.31
CA ASP A 69 -11.21 5.05 -3.17
C ASP A 69 -12.41 4.31 -2.57
N GLY A 70 -12.18 3.14 -1.97
CA GLY A 70 -13.20 2.47 -1.15
C GLY A 70 -13.75 3.38 -0.04
N LEU A 71 -12.87 3.99 0.76
CA LEU A 71 -13.30 4.91 1.82
C LEU A 71 -14.14 6.07 1.27
N VAL A 72 -13.78 6.63 0.10
CA VAL A 72 -14.60 7.67 -0.54
C VAL A 72 -15.98 7.14 -0.90
N MET A 73 -16.07 5.97 -1.54
CA MET A 73 -17.34 5.36 -1.93
C MET A 73 -18.22 5.05 -0.71
N GLY A 74 -17.64 4.46 0.34
CA GLY A 74 -18.38 4.12 1.55
C GLY A 74 -18.89 5.31 2.36
N LEU A 75 -18.38 6.52 2.12
CA LEU A 75 -18.90 7.75 2.74
C LEU A 75 -20.07 8.37 1.98
N VAL A 76 -20.27 8.01 0.71
CA VAL A 76 -21.25 8.69 -0.18
C VAL A 76 -22.32 7.75 -0.71
N GLU A 77 -22.05 6.45 -0.81
CA GLU A 77 -22.99 5.43 -1.28
C GLU A 77 -23.60 4.67 -0.11
N HIS A 78 -24.89 4.36 -0.22
CA HIS A 78 -25.60 3.55 0.76
C HIS A 78 -25.16 2.08 0.75
N GLU A 79 -24.78 1.56 -0.43
CA GLU A 79 -24.32 0.18 -0.62
C GLU A 79 -23.08 0.19 -1.55
N PRO A 80 -21.90 0.59 -1.03
CA PRO A 80 -20.69 0.70 -1.83
C PRO A 80 -20.22 -0.65 -2.35
N ASP A 81 -19.90 -0.72 -3.64
CA ASP A 81 -19.26 -1.88 -4.26
C ASP A 81 -17.73 -1.69 -4.32
N PHE A 82 -17.02 -2.38 -3.42
CA PHE A 82 -15.57 -2.33 -3.35
C PHE A 82 -14.94 -3.29 -4.37
N LYS A 83 -14.33 -2.73 -5.41
CA LYS A 83 -13.58 -3.53 -6.37
C LYS A 83 -12.32 -4.11 -5.71
N SER A 84 -12.07 -5.39 -6.01
CA SER A 84 -10.81 -6.04 -5.65
C SER A 84 -9.63 -5.29 -6.27
N LEU A 85 -8.49 -5.31 -5.59
CA LEU A 85 -7.22 -4.78 -6.11
C LEU A 85 -6.73 -5.58 -7.34
N TYR A 86 -7.26 -6.77 -7.60
CA TYR A 86 -6.83 -7.68 -8.67
C TYR A 86 -5.31 -7.86 -8.72
N ARG A 87 -4.70 -8.03 -7.54
CA ARG A 87 -3.24 -8.12 -7.33
C ARG A 87 -2.57 -9.01 -8.38
N ASP A 88 -3.01 -10.26 -8.47
CA ASP A 88 -2.39 -11.26 -9.34
C ASP A 88 -2.56 -10.88 -10.83
N GLY A 89 -3.72 -10.30 -11.19
CA GLY A 89 -3.95 -9.76 -12.52
C GLY A 89 -3.01 -8.62 -12.90
N HIS A 90 -2.67 -7.72 -11.97
CA HIS A 90 -1.70 -6.65 -12.24
C HIS A 90 -0.28 -7.18 -12.45
N ILE A 91 0.12 -8.24 -11.73
CA ILE A 91 1.40 -8.93 -11.92
C ILE A 91 1.43 -9.63 -13.29
N ASP A 92 0.38 -10.40 -13.60
CA ASP A 92 0.27 -11.19 -14.83
C ASP A 92 0.29 -10.30 -16.08
N LEU A 93 -0.36 -9.13 -15.99
CA LEU A 93 -0.36 -8.11 -17.05
C LEU A 93 0.94 -7.27 -17.07
N GLY A 94 1.84 -7.48 -16.12
CA GLY A 94 3.11 -6.76 -16.03
C GLY A 94 2.97 -5.27 -15.73
N LEU A 95 1.85 -4.83 -15.15
CA LEU A 95 1.54 -3.42 -14.96
C LEU A 95 2.46 -2.73 -13.94
N TYR A 96 3.17 -3.51 -13.12
CA TYR A 96 4.19 -2.98 -12.23
C TYR A 96 5.56 -2.87 -12.89
N ARG A 97 5.84 -3.58 -13.98
CA ARG A 97 7.19 -3.72 -14.58
C ARG A 97 7.69 -2.49 -15.32
N SER A 98 6.83 -1.51 -15.56
CA SER A 98 7.19 -0.27 -16.26
C SER A 98 7.70 0.83 -15.34
N ASP A 99 7.52 0.70 -14.02
CA ASP A 99 7.96 1.71 -13.06
C ASP A 99 9.48 1.58 -12.83
N THR A 100 10.25 2.67 -12.78
CA THR A 100 11.62 2.66 -12.22
C THR A 100 11.62 3.00 -10.73
N ALA A 101 12.77 2.81 -10.07
CA ALA A 101 12.92 3.20 -8.66
C ALA A 101 12.60 4.68 -8.41
N ALA A 102 13.09 5.56 -9.28
CA ALA A 102 12.83 7.00 -9.19
C ALA A 102 11.38 7.37 -9.55
N GLU A 103 10.74 6.60 -10.44
CA GLU A 103 9.36 6.82 -10.84
C GLU A 103 8.36 6.35 -9.79
N ILE A 104 8.65 5.32 -9.00
CA ILE A 104 7.69 4.81 -8.00
C ILE A 104 7.71 5.60 -6.68
N ALA A 105 8.83 6.22 -6.30
CA ALA A 105 8.97 6.93 -5.03
C ALA A 105 7.90 8.03 -4.84
N ARG A 106 7.80 8.97 -5.79
CA ARG A 106 6.85 10.10 -5.72
C ARG A 106 5.38 9.65 -5.74
N PRO A 107 4.94 8.73 -6.61
CA PRO A 107 3.59 8.17 -6.57
C PRO A 107 3.27 7.46 -5.25
N LEU A 108 4.21 6.74 -4.64
CA LEU A 108 4.00 6.09 -3.35
C LEU A 108 3.78 7.12 -2.22
N GLU A 109 4.60 8.16 -2.17
CA GLU A 109 4.40 9.29 -1.24
C GLU A 109 3.06 10.00 -1.47
N SER A 110 2.68 10.19 -2.73
CA SER A 110 1.42 10.83 -3.12
C SER A 110 0.23 9.99 -2.68
N ALA A 111 0.27 8.67 -2.89
CA ALA A 111 -0.78 7.75 -2.44
C ALA A 111 -0.97 7.83 -0.92
N SER A 112 0.13 7.85 -0.15
CA SER A 112 0.10 8.03 1.31
C SER A 112 -0.49 9.39 1.72
N SER A 113 -0.08 10.46 1.04
CA SER A 113 -0.55 11.84 1.30
C SER A 113 -2.03 12.03 0.99
N LEU A 114 -2.60 11.22 0.08
CA LEU A 114 -4.03 11.20 -0.20
C LEU A 114 -4.81 10.31 0.78
N PHE A 115 -4.23 9.18 1.17
CA PHE A 115 -4.87 8.23 2.09
C PHE A 115 -4.95 8.78 3.53
N VAL A 116 -3.84 9.28 4.07
CA VAL A 116 -3.73 9.63 5.49
C VAL A 116 -4.75 10.68 5.94
N PRO A 117 -4.91 11.84 5.26
CA PRO A 117 -5.87 12.85 5.67
C PRO A 117 -7.32 12.33 5.59
N LEU A 118 -7.65 11.54 4.58
CA LEU A 118 -8.98 10.94 4.44
C LEU A 118 -9.26 9.99 5.60
N PHE A 119 -8.35 9.07 5.90
CA PHE A 119 -8.51 8.13 7.02
C PHE A 119 -8.65 8.86 8.37
N SER A 120 -7.89 9.93 8.59
CA SER A 120 -7.99 10.75 9.81
C SER A 120 -9.33 11.47 9.95
N ALA A 121 -9.98 11.83 8.84
CA ALA A 121 -11.23 12.60 8.87
C ALA A 121 -12.49 11.75 9.10
N ILE A 122 -12.41 10.44 8.88
CA ILE A 122 -13.54 9.52 9.06
C ILE A 122 -13.78 9.32 10.55
N GLU A 123 -14.95 9.64 11.09
CA GLU A 123 -15.25 9.24 12.46
C GLU A 123 -15.63 7.74 12.51
N PRO A 124 -15.39 7.02 13.62
CA PRO A 124 -15.76 5.60 13.73
C PRO A 124 -17.25 5.32 13.42
N VAL A 125 -18.12 6.31 13.62
CA VAL A 125 -19.57 6.20 13.41
C VAL A 125 -19.96 6.48 11.95
N SER A 126 -19.04 6.98 11.12
CA SER A 126 -19.32 7.34 9.72
C SER A 126 -19.20 6.17 8.72
N LEU A 127 -18.85 4.97 9.20
CA LEU A 127 -18.85 3.75 8.41
C LEU A 127 -20.06 2.92 8.87
N CYS A 128 -21.23 3.15 8.27
CA CYS A 128 -22.46 2.40 8.52
C CYS A 128 -22.91 1.70 7.26
#